data_AF-A0A182ATI4-F1
#
_entry.id   AF-A0A182ATI4-F1
#
_cell.length_a   1.000
_cell.length_b   1.000
_cell.length_c   1.000
_cell.angle_alpha   90.00
_cell.angle_beta   90.00
_cell.angle_gamma   90.00
#
_symmetry.space_group_name_H-M   'P 1'
#
loop_
_entity.id
_entity.type
_entity.pdbx_description
1 polymer ?
#
loop_
_entity_poly.entity_id
_entity_poly.type
_entity_poly.pdbx_seq_one_letter_code
_entity_poly.pdbx_strand_id
1 'polypeptide(L)'
;MVNSAWPPAMPPLRMPPERMPLESSPALPTINAYTWADHFSFDGLLSLGRSHLRKGDRASLFLAAEAALRTGDAGLASEVLQGLEMVGRGADPSCFQHIYHLALADLLGQDLAATGAVEPLLGCLSQLPLASSRLALRLLSRAGRAEAARPALEQAGHAPALYLNELADRPQAASRQLRAVLPELDADAAHLIAGFLALVPESLRQPGHEWWDPTAADPHRLTQLQERLRQALRSRQGFALIRLGDGEGLFLSGLRNDLGGATTNGTPIDPRLTPQGHLLPEEYARLMASLCGAVERADVVGLPDLDQIAHGPRQMGTVLSGLGQHLTLARLVAMRQRFVSGGAHLHLFLLHAGALLQPDLLEALHGVVGPVIPPGLEALAPGSYVVPGEKRYWTTQPGGRPPHYPHYFERFAAWADTHVRPGRLFLVGAGILGKIYCDRIRERGGVALDLGSVLDLLVERYDTRGEIRRSPHLKRAADRFLAAFAERRGGEG
;
A
#
# COMPACT_ATOMS: atom_id res chain seq x y z
N MET A 1 -14.55 22.29 26.36
CA MET A 1 -13.64 23.42 26.16
C MET A 1 -12.22 22.92 26.40
N VAL A 2 -11.54 22.42 25.36
CA VAL A 2 -10.13 22.03 25.43
C VAL A 2 -9.34 23.24 24.96
N ASN A 3 -8.56 23.85 25.84
CA ASN A 3 -7.76 25.03 25.54
C ASN A 3 -6.61 24.61 24.60
N SER A 4 -6.78 24.87 23.30
CA SER A 4 -6.00 24.28 22.19
C SER A 4 -4.75 25.09 21.84
N ALA A 5 -3.88 25.33 22.81
CA ALA A 5 -2.50 25.71 22.50
C ALA A 5 -1.73 24.42 22.19
N TRP A 6 -1.36 24.23 20.93
CA TRP A 6 -0.37 23.21 20.55
C TRP A 6 0.93 23.49 21.34
N PRO A 7 1.71 22.47 21.73
CA PRO A 7 3.09 22.72 22.15
C PRO A 7 3.85 23.46 21.02
N PRO A 8 4.88 24.25 21.34
CA PRO A 8 5.72 24.90 20.33
C PRO A 8 6.19 23.88 19.28
N ALA A 9 6.41 24.34 18.04
CA ALA A 9 6.79 23.50 16.89
C ALA A 9 7.77 22.39 17.32
N MET A 10 7.34 21.13 17.15
CA MET A 10 8.09 19.99 17.67
C MET A 10 9.51 19.99 17.11
N PRO A 11 10.53 19.72 17.94
CA PRO A 11 11.88 19.57 17.44
C PRO A 11 11.93 18.45 16.39
N PRO A 12 12.72 18.60 15.32
CA PRO A 12 12.84 17.55 14.31
C PRO A 12 13.31 16.23 14.96
N LEU A 13 12.66 15.13 14.58
CA LEU A 13 13.03 13.78 15.03
C LEU A 13 14.52 13.54 14.75
N ARG A 14 15.29 13.18 15.78
CA ARG A 14 16.71 12.84 15.59
C ARG A 14 16.81 11.42 15.03
N MET A 15 17.17 11.29 13.76
CA MET A 15 17.48 10.00 13.15
C MET A 15 18.86 9.50 13.66
N PRO A 16 19.01 8.22 14.01
CA PRO A 16 20.32 7.61 14.16
C PRO A 16 21.06 7.61 12.80
N PRO A 17 22.40 7.70 12.78
CA PRO A 17 23.18 7.76 11.54
C PRO A 17 22.92 6.56 10.63
N GLU A 18 22.61 6.83 9.36
CA GLU A 18 22.30 5.85 8.32
C GLU A 18 23.52 4.95 8.01
N ARG A 19 23.42 3.68 8.41
CA ARG A 19 23.83 2.50 7.64
C ARG A 19 23.14 1.30 8.30
N MET A 20 21.90 1.02 7.90
CA MET A 20 21.37 -0.33 8.07
C MET A 20 21.62 -1.08 6.76
N PRO A 21 22.22 -2.28 6.78
CA PRO A 21 22.06 -3.19 5.68
C PRO A 21 20.56 -3.44 5.48
N LEU A 22 20.16 -3.83 4.27
CA LEU A 22 18.88 -4.51 4.00
C LEU A 22 18.88 -5.85 4.76
N GLU A 23 18.94 -5.83 6.09
CA GLU A 23 18.76 -6.99 6.94
C GLU A 23 17.25 -7.25 6.99
N SER A 24 16.91 -8.42 6.46
CA SER A 24 15.64 -9.14 6.57
C SER A 24 14.66 -8.53 7.58
N SER A 25 13.55 -8.01 7.06
CA SER A 25 12.41 -7.61 7.89
C SER A 25 12.09 -8.73 8.91
N PRO A 26 12.09 -8.45 10.22
CA PRO A 26 11.80 -9.44 11.26
C PRO A 26 10.33 -9.92 11.26
N ALA A 27 9.49 -9.46 10.32
CA ALA A 27 8.09 -9.84 10.18
C ALA A 27 7.83 -11.22 9.53
N LEU A 28 8.86 -12.04 9.31
CA LEU A 28 8.74 -13.27 8.50
C LEU A 28 8.95 -14.62 9.23
N PRO A 29 8.25 -14.90 10.36
CA PRO A 29 8.21 -16.25 10.91
C PRO A 29 6.97 -17.07 10.54
N THR A 30 6.16 -16.68 9.54
CA THR A 30 5.28 -17.66 8.85
C THR A 30 5.96 -18.19 7.59
N ILE A 31 6.89 -19.11 7.87
CA ILE A 31 7.31 -20.26 7.06
C ILE A 31 8.01 -19.92 5.72
N ASN A 32 9.35 -19.85 5.77
CA ASN A 32 10.30 -19.95 4.64
C ASN A 32 9.94 -19.14 3.37
N ALA A 33 9.59 -17.87 3.56
CA ALA A 33 9.21 -16.97 2.47
C ALA A 33 10.35 -16.63 1.49
N TYR A 34 11.61 -16.65 1.92
CA TYR A 34 12.73 -16.14 1.12
C TYR A 34 13.45 -17.16 0.22
N THR A 35 13.46 -18.45 0.57
CA THR A 35 14.30 -19.42 -0.16
C THR A 35 13.68 -19.96 -1.43
N TRP A 36 12.37 -19.79 -1.66
CA TRP A 36 11.67 -20.47 -2.77
C TRP A 36 11.22 -19.53 -3.89
N ALA A 37 10.82 -18.29 -3.57
CA ALA A 37 10.25 -17.37 -4.55
C ALA A 37 11.29 -16.79 -5.54
N ASP A 38 12.55 -16.71 -5.12
CA ASP A 38 13.64 -16.22 -5.98
C ASP A 38 14.26 -17.32 -6.87
N HIS A 39 13.92 -18.60 -6.65
CA HIS A 39 14.55 -19.74 -7.33
C HIS A 39 13.60 -20.59 -8.19
N PHE A 40 12.28 -20.51 -8.00
CA PHE A 40 11.32 -21.33 -8.75
C PHE A 40 10.32 -20.48 -9.53
N SER A 41 10.12 -20.82 -10.81
CA SER A 41 8.97 -20.35 -11.58
C SER A 41 7.67 -20.88 -10.97
N PHE A 42 6.53 -20.27 -11.32
CA PHE A 42 5.20 -20.77 -10.93
C PHE A 42 5.01 -22.25 -11.30
N ASP A 43 5.41 -22.65 -12.51
CA ASP A 43 5.37 -24.04 -12.96
C ASP A 43 6.25 -24.95 -12.11
N GLY A 44 7.42 -24.45 -11.68
CA GLY A 44 8.30 -25.13 -10.75
C GLY A 44 7.64 -25.39 -9.39
N LEU A 45 6.95 -24.39 -8.83
CA LEU A 45 6.20 -24.53 -7.57
C LEU A 45 5.03 -25.51 -7.71
N LEU A 46 4.29 -25.47 -8.82
CA LEU A 46 3.20 -26.42 -9.09
C LEU A 46 3.70 -27.86 -9.21
N SER A 47 4.78 -28.06 -9.98
CA SER A 47 5.40 -29.36 -10.17
C SER A 47 5.89 -29.94 -8.83
N LEU A 48 6.54 -29.09 -8.02
CA LEU A 48 6.99 -29.44 -6.68
C LEU A 48 5.81 -29.79 -5.75
N GLY A 49 4.75 -28.97 -5.72
CA GLY A 49 3.56 -29.22 -4.92
C GLY A 49 2.90 -30.56 -5.25
N ARG A 50 2.70 -30.87 -6.53
CA ARG A 50 2.17 -32.18 -6.97
C ARG A 50 3.10 -33.34 -6.61
N SER A 51 4.42 -33.12 -6.63
CA SER A 51 5.41 -34.11 -6.20
C SER A 51 5.30 -34.42 -4.71
N HIS A 52 5.11 -33.40 -3.89
CA HIS A 52 4.90 -33.58 -2.45
C HIS A 52 3.55 -34.24 -2.15
N LEU A 53 2.47 -33.84 -2.82
CA LEU A 53 1.16 -34.46 -2.64
C LEU A 53 1.21 -35.99 -2.85
N ARG A 54 1.95 -36.48 -3.86
CA ARG A 54 2.13 -37.92 -4.11
C ARG A 54 2.79 -38.69 -2.96
N LYS A 55 3.57 -38.02 -2.11
CA LYS A 55 4.20 -38.66 -0.93
C LYS A 55 3.19 -38.94 0.18
N GLY A 56 2.09 -38.17 0.23
CA GLY A 56 0.98 -38.38 1.16
C GLY A 56 1.28 -38.13 2.64
N ASP A 57 2.52 -37.84 3.00
CA ASP A 57 2.88 -37.50 4.38
C ASP A 57 2.49 -36.06 4.74
N ARG A 58 2.29 -35.82 6.03
CA ARG A 58 1.81 -34.54 6.56
C ARG A 58 2.70 -33.35 6.21
N ALA A 59 4.03 -33.52 6.25
CA ALA A 59 4.95 -32.43 5.94
C ALA A 59 4.87 -32.07 4.45
N SER A 60 4.77 -33.08 3.58
CA SER A 60 4.56 -32.88 2.15
C SER A 60 3.22 -32.23 1.84
N LEU A 61 2.14 -32.56 2.54
CA LEU A 61 0.85 -31.88 2.36
C LEU A 61 0.92 -30.38 2.70
N PHE A 62 1.66 -29.99 3.74
CA PHE A 62 1.86 -28.57 4.05
C PHE A 62 2.65 -27.84 2.96
N LEU A 63 3.70 -28.46 2.42
CA LEU A 63 4.46 -27.90 1.30
C LEU A 63 3.60 -27.77 0.02
N ALA A 64 2.74 -28.76 -0.25
CA ALA A 64 1.79 -28.70 -1.36
C ALA A 64 0.71 -27.62 -1.13
N ALA A 65 0.23 -27.44 0.11
CA ALA A 65 -0.68 -26.37 0.47
C ALA A 65 -0.07 -24.99 0.22
N GLU A 66 1.19 -24.79 0.63
CA GLU A 66 1.93 -23.55 0.36
C GLU A 66 2.08 -23.28 -1.13
N ALA A 67 2.40 -24.32 -1.92
CA ALA A 67 2.47 -24.20 -3.37
C ALA A 67 1.13 -23.76 -3.95
N ALA A 68 0.03 -24.41 -3.57
CA ALA A 68 -1.32 -24.08 -4.01
C ALA A 68 -1.72 -22.64 -3.66
N LEU A 69 -1.46 -22.20 -2.42
CA LEU A 69 -1.79 -20.85 -1.96
C LEU A 69 -0.99 -19.77 -2.71
N ARG A 70 0.30 -20.02 -3.01
CA ARG A 70 1.13 -19.09 -3.77
C ARG A 70 0.72 -19.01 -5.24
N THR A 71 0.51 -20.18 -5.87
CA THR A 71 0.16 -20.27 -7.29
C THR A 71 -1.29 -19.88 -7.53
N GLY A 72 -2.15 -19.96 -6.52
CA GLY A 72 -3.59 -19.79 -6.66
C GLY A 72 -4.24 -20.91 -7.46
N ASP A 73 -3.61 -22.09 -7.55
CA ASP A 73 -4.09 -23.22 -8.35
C ASP A 73 -5.18 -23.98 -7.60
N ALA A 74 -6.42 -23.82 -8.06
CA ALA A 74 -7.59 -24.44 -7.46
C ALA A 74 -7.57 -25.98 -7.54
N GLY A 75 -6.94 -26.55 -8.58
CA GLY A 75 -6.82 -28.01 -8.74
C GLY A 75 -5.95 -28.61 -7.63
N LEU A 76 -4.73 -28.10 -7.49
CA LEU A 76 -3.80 -28.49 -6.44
C LEU A 76 -4.40 -28.19 -5.05
N ALA A 77 -5.08 -27.06 -4.87
CA ALA A 77 -5.71 -26.71 -3.60
C ALA A 77 -6.77 -27.74 -3.18
N SER A 78 -7.63 -28.16 -4.13
CA SER A 78 -8.65 -29.18 -3.91
C SER A 78 -8.04 -30.53 -3.55
N GLU A 79 -7.01 -30.96 -4.28
CA GLU A 79 -6.31 -32.22 -4.02
C GLU A 79 -5.62 -32.23 -2.63
N VAL A 80 -4.98 -31.12 -2.26
CA VAL A 80 -4.34 -30.98 -0.95
C VAL A 80 -5.36 -30.96 0.19
N LEU A 81 -6.50 -30.28 0.00
CA LEU A 81 -7.57 -30.23 1.00
C LEU A 81 -8.09 -31.64 1.31
N GLN A 82 -8.34 -32.46 0.29
CA GLN A 82 -8.71 -33.87 0.45
C GLN A 82 -7.64 -34.67 1.20
N GLY A 83 -6.36 -34.47 0.87
CA GLY A 83 -5.25 -35.10 1.56
C GLY A 83 -5.17 -34.74 3.06
N LEU A 84 -5.36 -33.45 3.40
CA LEU A 84 -5.39 -32.98 4.80
C LEU A 84 -6.55 -33.59 5.58
N GLU A 85 -7.71 -33.78 4.96
CA GLU A 85 -8.87 -34.43 5.59
C GLU A 85 -8.63 -35.92 5.85
N MET A 86 -7.95 -36.62 4.93
CA MET A 86 -7.60 -38.03 5.12
C MET A 86 -6.60 -38.22 6.27
N VAL A 87 -5.56 -37.38 6.35
CA VAL A 87 -4.54 -37.44 7.40
C VAL A 87 -5.10 -37.03 8.77
N GLY A 88 -6.07 -36.11 8.81
CA GLY A 88 -6.68 -35.62 10.06
C GLY A 88 -7.57 -36.63 10.80
N ARG A 89 -7.99 -37.75 10.17
CA ARG A 89 -8.90 -38.72 10.79
C ARG A 89 -8.25 -39.65 11.83
N GLY A 90 -6.92 -39.62 11.98
CA GLY A 90 -6.20 -40.57 12.84
C GLY A 90 -5.29 -39.99 13.93
N ALA A 91 -5.05 -38.67 13.95
CA ALA A 91 -4.13 -38.03 14.90
C ALA A 91 -4.64 -36.63 15.28
N ASP A 92 -4.24 -36.12 16.45
CA ASP A 92 -4.54 -34.76 16.89
C ASP A 92 -4.02 -33.73 15.86
N PRO A 93 -4.91 -33.06 15.10
CA PRO A 93 -4.50 -32.11 14.09
C PRO A 93 -3.79 -30.91 14.76
N SER A 94 -2.73 -30.43 14.14
CA SER A 94 -2.03 -29.24 14.64
C SER A 94 -2.82 -28.01 14.24
N CYS A 95 -2.66 -26.92 14.98
CA CYS A 95 -3.24 -25.62 14.59
C CYS A 95 -2.93 -25.23 13.14
N PHE A 96 -1.72 -25.54 12.66
CA PHE A 96 -1.33 -25.30 11.27
C PHE A 96 -2.17 -26.06 10.25
N GLN A 97 -2.62 -27.28 10.57
CA GLN A 97 -3.50 -28.04 9.70
C GLN A 97 -4.86 -27.35 9.54
N HIS A 98 -5.42 -26.79 10.61
CA HIS A 98 -6.66 -26.02 10.54
C HIS A 98 -6.48 -24.70 9.76
N ILE A 99 -5.35 -24.02 9.93
CA ILE A 99 -5.01 -22.83 9.13
C ILE A 99 -4.96 -23.19 7.64
N TYR A 100 -4.25 -24.26 7.26
CA TYR A 100 -4.16 -24.68 5.87
C TYR A 100 -5.50 -25.13 5.30
N HIS A 101 -6.32 -25.85 6.08
CA HIS A 101 -7.67 -26.26 5.67
C HIS A 101 -8.53 -25.03 5.34
N LEU A 102 -8.59 -24.05 6.24
CA LEU A 102 -9.31 -22.80 6.01
C LEU A 102 -8.73 -21.99 4.84
N ALA A 103 -7.41 -21.87 4.73
CA ALA A 103 -6.78 -21.09 3.66
C ALA A 103 -7.04 -21.70 2.27
N LEU A 104 -7.01 -23.03 2.16
CA LEU A 104 -7.31 -23.73 0.91
C LEU A 104 -8.81 -23.66 0.58
N ALA A 105 -9.68 -23.84 1.58
CA ALA A 105 -11.12 -23.63 1.42
C ALA A 105 -11.44 -22.21 0.94
N ASP A 106 -10.74 -21.21 1.48
CA ASP A 106 -10.87 -19.80 1.09
C ASP A 106 -10.45 -19.56 -0.36
N LEU A 107 -9.31 -20.14 -0.77
CA LEU A 107 -8.83 -20.09 -2.15
C LEU A 107 -9.83 -20.74 -3.12
N LEU A 108 -10.54 -21.77 -2.69
CA LEU A 108 -11.57 -22.47 -3.46
C LEU A 108 -12.93 -21.76 -3.44
N GLY A 109 -13.08 -20.64 -2.73
CA GLY A 109 -14.35 -19.93 -2.60
C GLY A 109 -15.41 -20.69 -1.80
N GLN A 110 -14.99 -21.59 -0.91
CA GLN A 110 -15.90 -22.31 -0.02
C GLN A 110 -16.36 -21.43 1.14
N ASP A 111 -17.53 -21.75 1.71
CA ASP A 111 -17.98 -21.12 2.94
C ASP A 111 -17.12 -21.59 4.13
N LEU A 112 -16.25 -20.69 4.60
CA LEU A 112 -15.34 -20.97 5.71
C LEU A 112 -16.08 -21.32 7.01
N ALA A 113 -17.25 -20.73 7.25
CA ALA A 113 -18.03 -20.99 8.45
C ALA A 113 -18.60 -22.42 8.48
N ALA A 114 -18.80 -23.01 7.30
CA ALA A 114 -19.25 -24.39 7.15
C ALA A 114 -18.11 -25.42 7.28
N THR A 115 -16.85 -24.97 7.32
CA THR A 115 -15.73 -25.89 7.49
C THR A 115 -15.66 -26.40 8.93
N GLY A 116 -15.31 -27.68 9.12
CA GLY A 116 -15.05 -28.25 10.44
C GLY A 116 -13.77 -27.72 11.12
N ALA A 117 -13.04 -26.79 10.49
CA ALA A 117 -11.73 -26.31 10.95
C ALA A 117 -11.79 -25.05 11.82
N VAL A 118 -12.93 -24.33 11.85
CA VAL A 118 -13.08 -23.08 12.62
C VAL A 118 -12.96 -23.29 14.12
N GLU A 119 -13.79 -24.16 14.72
CA GLU A 119 -13.77 -24.39 16.17
C GLU A 119 -12.44 -24.97 16.68
N PRO A 120 -11.84 -25.98 16.01
CA PRO A 120 -10.53 -26.48 16.41
C PRO A 120 -9.44 -25.39 16.36
N LEU A 121 -9.46 -24.52 15.34
CA LEU A 121 -8.51 -23.41 15.25
C LEU A 121 -8.68 -22.44 16.43
N LEU A 122 -9.91 -22.07 16.77
CA LEU A 122 -10.19 -21.22 17.93
C LEU A 122 -9.65 -21.83 19.23
N GLY A 123 -9.83 -23.14 19.42
CA GLY A 123 -9.38 -23.86 20.60
C GLY A 123 -7.86 -23.92 20.80
N CYS A 124 -7.08 -23.72 19.73
CA CYS A 124 -5.62 -23.82 19.79
C CYS A 124 -4.89 -22.53 19.36
N LEU A 125 -5.63 -21.46 19.08
CA LEU A 125 -5.12 -20.18 18.61
C LEU A 125 -4.07 -19.57 19.54
N SER A 126 -4.19 -19.78 20.85
CA SER A 126 -3.25 -19.23 21.84
C SER A 126 -1.84 -19.84 21.78
N GLN A 127 -1.68 -20.96 21.06
CA GLN A 127 -0.42 -21.68 20.88
C GLN A 127 0.33 -21.26 19.61
N LEU A 128 -0.32 -20.50 18.73
CA LEU A 128 0.26 -20.09 17.45
C LEU A 128 1.22 -18.91 17.65
N PRO A 129 2.37 -18.84 16.96
CA PRO A 129 3.18 -17.63 16.95
C PRO A 129 2.40 -16.44 16.35
N LEU A 130 2.81 -15.21 16.65
CA LEU A 130 2.13 -13.98 16.20
C LEU A 130 1.82 -13.97 14.69
N ALA A 131 2.78 -14.37 13.85
CA ALA A 131 2.60 -14.39 12.41
C ALA A 131 1.53 -15.41 11.96
N SER A 132 1.45 -16.58 12.61
CA SER A 132 0.37 -17.54 12.34
C SER A 132 -0.96 -17.10 12.93
N SER A 133 -0.94 -16.39 14.06
CA SER A 133 -2.13 -15.78 14.66
C SER A 133 -2.73 -14.71 13.74
N ARG A 134 -1.92 -13.93 13.00
CA ARG A 134 -2.37 -13.00 11.95
C ARG A 134 -3.17 -13.72 10.87
N LEU A 135 -2.56 -14.75 10.28
CA LEU A 135 -3.19 -15.55 9.24
C LEU A 135 -4.49 -16.22 9.73
N ALA A 136 -4.46 -16.80 10.93
CA ALA A 136 -5.63 -17.39 11.57
C ALA A 136 -6.75 -16.36 11.78
N LEU A 137 -6.43 -15.18 12.32
CA LEU A 137 -7.39 -14.10 12.53
C LEU A 137 -8.03 -13.66 11.21
N ARG A 138 -7.25 -13.53 10.14
CA ARG A 138 -7.76 -13.19 8.80
C ARG A 138 -8.78 -14.22 8.31
N LEU A 139 -8.46 -15.51 8.41
CA LEU A 139 -9.36 -16.59 7.98
C LEU A 139 -10.62 -16.65 8.85
N LEU A 140 -10.47 -16.48 10.17
CA LEU A 140 -11.58 -16.42 11.12
C LEU A 140 -12.47 -15.19 10.86
N SER A 141 -11.89 -14.04 10.49
CA SER A 141 -12.65 -12.85 10.12
C SER A 141 -13.54 -13.11 8.90
N ARG A 142 -13.00 -13.75 7.85
CA ARG A 142 -13.77 -14.15 6.67
C ARG A 142 -14.84 -15.20 6.96
N ALA A 143 -14.62 -16.04 7.98
CA ALA A 143 -15.62 -16.97 8.49
C ALA A 143 -16.68 -16.31 9.41
N GLY A 144 -16.62 -15.00 9.66
CA GLY A 144 -17.52 -14.29 10.59
C GLY A 144 -17.24 -14.58 12.08
N ARG A 145 -16.01 -15.00 12.41
CA ARG A 145 -15.59 -15.48 13.74
C ARG A 145 -14.39 -14.74 14.34
N ALA A 146 -14.06 -13.53 13.84
CA ALA A 146 -12.99 -12.70 14.40
C ALA A 146 -13.16 -12.42 15.91
N GLU A 147 -14.36 -12.03 16.35
CA GLU A 147 -14.60 -11.73 17.76
C GLU A 147 -14.45 -12.96 18.68
N ALA A 148 -14.79 -14.16 18.17
CA ALA A 148 -14.57 -15.39 18.92
C ALA A 148 -13.07 -15.71 19.12
N ALA A 149 -12.20 -15.19 18.25
CA ALA A 149 -10.76 -15.36 18.31
C ALA A 149 -10.10 -14.49 19.40
N ARG A 150 -10.74 -13.37 19.76
CA ARG A 150 -10.17 -12.33 20.63
C ARG A 150 -9.67 -12.87 21.98
N PRO A 151 -10.45 -13.65 22.76
CA PRO A 151 -9.97 -14.13 24.07
C PRO A 151 -8.70 -14.98 23.98
N ALA A 152 -8.60 -15.86 22.97
CA ALA A 152 -7.43 -16.71 22.78
C ALA A 152 -6.19 -15.90 22.34
N LEU A 153 -6.38 -14.85 21.53
CA LEU A 153 -5.32 -13.93 21.13
C LEU A 153 -4.86 -13.02 22.27
N GLU A 154 -5.77 -12.63 23.16
CA GLU A 154 -5.45 -11.92 24.40
C GLU A 154 -4.63 -12.80 25.34
N GLN A 155 -5.05 -14.06 25.52
CA GLN A 155 -4.31 -15.04 26.32
C GLN A 155 -2.88 -15.27 25.79
N ALA A 156 -2.70 -15.25 24.47
CA ALA A 156 -1.38 -15.34 23.84
C ALA A 156 -0.55 -14.05 23.90
N GLY A 157 -1.12 -12.93 24.37
CA GLY A 157 -0.48 -11.63 24.32
C GLY A 157 -0.35 -11.05 22.89
N HIS A 158 -1.02 -11.64 21.90
CA HIS A 158 -0.99 -11.19 20.51
C HIS A 158 -2.00 -10.08 20.21
N ALA A 159 -3.10 -10.00 20.98
CA ALA A 159 -4.17 -9.04 20.72
C ALA A 159 -3.70 -7.58 20.56
N PRO A 160 -2.78 -7.03 21.38
CA PRO A 160 -2.30 -5.66 21.20
C PRO A 160 -1.63 -5.42 19.85
N ALA A 161 -0.98 -6.43 19.26
CA ALA A 161 -0.32 -6.34 17.96
C ALA A 161 -1.27 -6.61 16.78
N LEU A 162 -2.39 -7.31 17.00
CA LEU A 162 -3.34 -7.70 15.95
C LEU A 162 -4.52 -6.74 15.80
N TYR A 163 -4.90 -6.07 16.88
CA TYR A 163 -6.05 -5.15 16.95
C TYR A 163 -5.61 -3.70 17.18
N LEU A 164 -4.43 -3.33 16.65
CA LEU A 164 -3.88 -1.97 16.80
C LEU A 164 -4.87 -0.90 16.38
N ASN A 165 -5.57 -1.11 15.27
CA ASN A 165 -6.53 -0.13 14.74
C ASN A 165 -7.74 0.08 15.66
N GLU A 166 -8.10 -0.88 16.53
CA GLU A 166 -9.15 -0.69 17.53
C GLU A 166 -8.70 0.19 18.70
N LEU A 167 -7.39 0.39 18.85
CA LEU A 167 -6.84 1.35 19.81
C LEU A 167 -6.98 2.79 19.31
N ALA A 168 -7.39 3.01 18.05
CA ALA A 168 -7.59 4.37 17.51
C ALA A 168 -8.56 5.16 18.40
N ASP A 169 -9.64 4.55 18.88
CA ASP A 169 -10.60 5.20 19.79
C ASP A 169 -10.09 5.36 21.23
N ARG A 170 -8.87 4.90 21.52
CA ARG A 170 -8.22 4.94 22.84
C ARG A 170 -6.83 5.59 22.72
N PRO A 171 -6.74 6.92 22.50
CA PRO A 171 -5.49 7.59 22.16
C PRO A 171 -4.33 7.32 23.12
N GLN A 172 -4.61 7.19 24.42
CA GLN A 172 -3.58 6.87 25.42
C GLN A 172 -3.00 5.46 25.25
N ALA A 173 -3.86 4.48 24.93
CA ALA A 173 -3.43 3.10 24.69
C ALA A 173 -2.66 3.00 23.36
N ALA A 174 -3.18 3.62 22.30
CA ALA A 174 -2.49 3.70 21.01
C ALA A 174 -1.14 4.41 21.13
N SER A 175 -1.05 5.53 21.87
CA SER A 175 0.20 6.23 22.11
C SER A 175 1.24 5.36 22.83
N ARG A 176 0.85 4.64 23.90
CA ARG A 176 1.75 3.71 24.59
C ARG A 176 2.24 2.60 23.66
N GLN A 177 1.34 2.05 22.84
CA GLN A 177 1.68 0.99 21.90
C GLN A 177 2.60 1.48 20.78
N LEU A 178 2.35 2.66 20.22
CA LEU A 178 3.22 3.29 19.23
C LEU A 178 4.64 3.47 19.78
N ARG A 179 4.79 3.93 21.02
CA ARG A 179 6.12 4.07 21.66
C ARG A 179 6.81 2.74 21.94
N ALA A 180 6.03 1.68 22.19
CA ALA A 180 6.59 0.35 22.38
C ALA A 180 7.19 -0.21 21.07
N VAL A 181 6.57 0.11 19.94
CA VAL A 181 6.99 -0.39 18.63
C VAL A 181 7.99 0.55 17.93
N LEU A 182 7.86 1.86 18.14
CA LEU A 182 8.73 2.91 17.64
C LEU A 182 9.32 3.70 18.82
N PRO A 183 10.34 3.16 19.52
CA PRO A 183 10.95 3.80 20.68
C PRO A 183 11.57 5.18 20.37
N GLU A 184 11.87 5.47 19.11
CA GLU A 184 12.34 6.76 18.62
C GLU A 184 11.25 7.86 18.62
N LEU A 185 9.98 7.47 18.68
CA LEU A 185 8.86 8.40 18.71
C LEU A 185 8.73 8.95 20.13
N ASP A 186 8.95 10.26 20.28
CA ASP A 186 8.73 10.91 21.58
C ASP A 186 7.26 10.84 22.02
N ALA A 187 7.03 11.09 23.31
CA ALA A 187 5.71 10.92 23.90
C ALA A 187 4.66 11.86 23.30
N ASP A 188 5.07 13.08 22.93
CA ASP A 188 4.17 14.10 22.39
C ASP A 188 3.78 13.74 20.95
N ALA A 189 4.73 13.31 20.13
CA ALA A 189 4.50 12.82 18.78
C ALA A 189 3.61 11.57 18.78
N ALA A 190 3.86 10.61 19.67
CA ALA A 190 3.02 9.42 19.80
C ALA A 190 1.59 9.77 20.24
N HIS A 191 1.42 10.71 21.17
CA HIS A 191 0.12 11.19 21.60
C HIS A 191 -0.62 11.93 20.48
N LEU A 192 0.07 12.80 19.75
CA LEU A 192 -0.47 13.53 18.61
C LEU A 192 -0.95 12.57 17.52
N ILE A 193 -0.12 11.59 17.14
CA ILE A 193 -0.46 10.59 16.13
C ILE A 193 -1.70 9.80 16.55
N ALA A 194 -1.71 9.27 17.78
CA ALA A 194 -2.84 8.50 18.29
C ALA A 194 -4.12 9.35 18.38
N GLY A 195 -4.02 10.58 18.88
CA GLY A 195 -5.15 11.50 18.98
C GLY A 195 -5.69 11.92 17.60
N PHE A 196 -4.82 12.10 16.61
CA PHE A 196 -5.25 12.39 15.24
C PHE A 196 -5.90 11.18 14.57
N LEU A 197 -5.33 9.98 14.73
CA LEU A 197 -5.92 8.74 14.19
C LEU A 197 -7.28 8.40 14.82
N ALA A 198 -7.53 8.84 16.06
CA ALA A 198 -8.85 8.75 16.70
C ALA A 198 -9.92 9.67 16.07
N LEU A 199 -9.49 10.68 15.31
CA LEU A 199 -10.37 11.69 14.71
C LEU A 199 -10.69 11.41 13.24
N VAL A 200 -9.91 10.54 12.59
CA VAL A 200 -10.17 10.12 11.20
C VAL A 200 -11.12 8.92 11.19
N PRO A 201 -11.88 8.71 10.09
CA PRO A 201 -12.66 7.50 9.92
C PRO A 201 -11.82 6.23 10.13
N GLU A 202 -12.49 5.16 10.53
CA GLU A 202 -11.86 3.86 10.75
C GLU A 202 -10.99 3.41 9.56
N SER A 203 -9.94 2.63 9.86
CA SER A 203 -8.99 2.17 8.84
C SER A 203 -9.68 1.45 7.70
N LEU A 204 -9.29 1.77 6.47
CA LEU A 204 -9.66 0.98 5.29
C LEU A 204 -9.16 -0.47 5.41
N ARG A 205 -8.17 -0.75 6.26
CA ARG A 205 -7.59 -2.08 6.43
C ARG A 205 -8.33 -2.89 7.49
N GLN A 206 -8.62 -4.14 7.18
CA GLN A 206 -9.12 -5.13 8.12
C GLN A 206 -7.98 -5.59 9.07
N PRO A 207 -8.29 -6.00 10.31
CA PRO A 207 -7.30 -6.51 11.25
C PRO A 207 -6.62 -7.80 10.77
N GLY A 208 -5.43 -8.10 11.33
CA GLY A 208 -4.73 -9.36 11.08
C GLY A 208 -4.00 -9.46 9.73
N HIS A 209 -4.03 -8.42 8.90
CA HIS A 209 -3.27 -8.35 7.66
C HIS A 209 -1.86 -7.78 7.86
N GLU A 210 -0.91 -8.19 7.01
CA GLU A 210 0.39 -7.55 6.93
C GLU A 210 0.27 -6.11 6.39
N TRP A 211 1.16 -5.21 6.83
CA TRP A 211 1.13 -3.78 6.48
C TRP A 211 1.14 -3.51 4.97
N TRP A 212 1.65 -4.45 4.17
CA TRP A 212 1.72 -4.40 2.70
C TRP A 212 0.68 -5.25 1.96
N ASP A 213 -0.12 -6.04 2.67
CA ASP A 213 -1.07 -6.99 2.06
C ASP A 213 -2.15 -6.22 1.27
N PRO A 214 -2.24 -6.39 -0.07
CA PRO A 214 -3.21 -5.69 -0.90
C PRO A 214 -4.65 -6.20 -0.70
N THR A 215 -4.82 -7.35 -0.05
CA THR A 215 -6.14 -7.93 0.30
C THR A 215 -6.68 -7.35 1.60
N ALA A 216 -5.90 -6.53 2.31
CA ALA A 216 -6.28 -5.97 3.59
C ALA A 216 -7.45 -4.97 3.50
N ALA A 217 -7.73 -4.42 2.33
CA ALA A 217 -8.77 -3.41 2.19
C ALA A 217 -10.16 -4.00 2.45
N ASP A 218 -10.92 -3.37 3.32
CA ASP A 218 -12.33 -3.64 3.52
C ASP A 218 -13.09 -3.39 2.19
N PRO A 219 -13.74 -4.42 1.62
CA PRO A 219 -14.38 -4.28 0.31
C PRO A 219 -15.47 -3.22 0.28
N HIS A 220 -16.26 -3.09 1.35
CA HIS A 220 -17.36 -2.13 1.41
C HIS A 220 -16.83 -0.69 1.38
N ARG A 221 -15.83 -0.38 2.22
CA ARG A 221 -15.18 0.95 2.25
C ARG A 221 -14.48 1.26 0.94
N LEU A 222 -13.83 0.26 0.32
CA LEU A 222 -13.20 0.44 -0.98
C LEU A 222 -14.24 0.73 -2.07
N THR A 223 -15.40 0.05 -2.06
CA THR A 223 -16.51 0.33 -2.98
C THR A 223 -17.07 1.75 -2.79
N GLN A 224 -17.23 2.22 -1.55
CA GLN A 224 -17.66 3.61 -1.29
C GLN A 224 -16.68 4.63 -1.88
N LEU A 225 -15.38 4.39 -1.72
CA LEU A 225 -14.34 5.22 -2.33
C LEU A 225 -14.42 5.21 -3.87
N GLN A 226 -14.59 4.02 -4.47
CA GLN A 226 -14.76 3.90 -5.92
C GLN A 226 -15.99 4.65 -6.42
N GLU A 227 -17.09 4.65 -5.66
CA GLU A 227 -18.29 5.40 -6.02
C GLU A 227 -18.03 6.91 -6.02
N ARG A 228 -17.30 7.44 -5.05
CA ARG A 228 -16.90 8.87 -5.03
C ARG A 228 -16.10 9.25 -6.27
N LEU A 229 -15.17 8.38 -6.68
CA LEU A 229 -14.38 8.56 -7.90
C LEU A 229 -15.27 8.58 -9.16
N ARG A 230 -16.16 7.59 -9.30
CA ARG A 230 -17.09 7.49 -10.43
C ARG A 230 -18.07 8.67 -10.47
N GLN A 231 -18.54 9.11 -9.31
CA GLN A 231 -19.37 10.31 -9.18
C GLN A 231 -18.64 11.56 -9.68
N ALA A 232 -17.36 11.74 -9.34
CA ALA A 232 -16.58 12.88 -9.83
C ALA A 232 -16.46 12.87 -11.36
N LEU A 233 -16.22 11.70 -11.96
CA LEU A 233 -16.17 11.56 -13.42
C LEU A 233 -17.50 11.89 -14.08
N ARG A 234 -18.62 11.31 -13.60
CA ARG A 234 -19.96 11.56 -14.15
C ARG A 234 -20.38 13.02 -14.01
N SER A 235 -20.05 13.65 -12.88
CA SER A 235 -20.33 15.07 -12.62
C SER A 235 -19.32 16.03 -13.27
N ARG A 236 -18.27 15.50 -13.90
CA ARG A 236 -17.14 16.27 -14.48
C ARG A 236 -16.51 17.23 -13.47
N GLN A 237 -16.52 16.84 -12.19
CA GLN A 237 -15.93 17.61 -11.11
C GLN A 237 -14.46 17.21 -10.95
N GLY A 238 -13.60 18.22 -10.73
CA GLY A 238 -12.21 17.98 -10.40
C GLY A 238 -12.09 17.14 -9.13
N PHE A 239 -11.31 16.06 -9.20
CA PHE A 239 -11.11 15.14 -8.07
C PHE A 239 -9.65 14.74 -7.95
N ALA A 240 -9.09 14.76 -6.74
CA ALA A 240 -7.76 14.23 -6.46
C ALA A 240 -7.81 13.20 -5.33
N LEU A 241 -7.28 12.01 -5.64
CA LEU A 241 -6.91 11.00 -4.66
C LEU A 241 -5.39 10.95 -4.60
N ILE A 242 -4.84 11.32 -3.45
CA ILE A 242 -3.41 11.21 -3.16
C ILE A 242 -3.17 10.26 -2.00
N ARG A 243 -1.95 9.80 -1.86
CA ARG A 243 -1.49 9.00 -0.72
C ARG A 243 -0.19 9.56 -0.17
N LEU A 244 -0.01 9.42 1.14
CA LEU A 244 1.22 9.79 1.82
C LEU A 244 1.86 8.51 2.37
N GLY A 245 3.03 8.17 1.85
CA GLY A 245 3.87 7.10 2.37
C GLY A 245 5.06 7.64 3.16
N ASP A 246 5.95 6.73 3.53
CA ASP A 246 7.22 7.01 4.20
C ASP A 246 8.05 8.12 3.53
N GLY A 247 8.17 8.09 2.20
CA GLY A 247 8.92 9.09 1.46
C GLY A 247 8.31 10.49 1.55
N GLU A 248 6.99 10.61 1.52
CA GLU A 248 6.30 11.88 1.75
C GLU A 248 6.39 12.32 3.21
N GLY A 249 6.34 11.39 4.16
CA GLY A 249 6.51 11.68 5.58
C GLY A 249 7.89 12.27 5.90
N LEU A 250 8.97 11.66 5.39
CA LEU A 250 10.32 12.18 5.52
C LEU A 250 10.49 13.58 4.94
N PHE A 251 9.82 13.83 3.81
CA PHE A 251 9.82 15.15 3.19
C PHE A 251 9.07 16.15 4.06
N LEU A 252 7.84 15.84 4.49
CA LEU A 252 7.02 16.68 5.37
C LEU A 252 7.73 17.01 6.69
N SER A 253 8.45 16.06 7.28
CA SER A 253 9.11 16.25 8.58
C SER A 253 10.48 16.96 8.50
N GLY A 254 10.93 17.38 7.32
CA GLY A 254 12.25 17.98 7.12
C GLY A 254 13.44 17.02 7.26
N LEU A 255 13.17 15.72 7.42
CA LEU A 255 14.23 14.71 7.53
C LEU A 255 14.86 14.39 6.18
N ARG A 256 14.14 14.69 5.10
CA ARG A 256 14.64 14.63 3.72
C ARG A 256 14.28 15.90 2.97
N ASN A 257 15.28 16.62 2.49
CA ASN A 257 15.12 17.84 1.70
C ASN A 257 15.48 17.65 0.22
N ASP A 258 15.61 16.41 -0.24
CA ASP A 258 15.66 16.05 -1.65
C ASP A 258 14.30 15.50 -2.13
N LEU A 259 14.17 15.30 -3.44
CA LEU A 259 13.02 14.64 -4.06
C LEU A 259 13.37 13.20 -4.47
N GLY A 260 14.33 12.59 -3.78
CA GLY A 260 15.01 11.38 -4.20
C GLY A 260 15.72 11.55 -5.53
N GLY A 261 15.78 10.49 -6.34
CA GLY A 261 16.40 10.49 -7.66
C GLY A 261 15.79 11.48 -8.69
N ALA A 262 14.79 12.28 -8.33
CA ALA A 262 14.14 13.27 -9.20
C ALA A 262 14.99 14.54 -9.46
N THR A 263 15.99 14.84 -8.62
CA THR A 263 16.84 16.04 -8.73
C THR A 263 18.22 15.81 -9.36
N THR A 264 18.63 14.55 -9.62
CA THR A 264 20.04 14.23 -9.97
C THR A 264 20.23 13.36 -11.22
N ASN A 265 19.43 13.54 -12.27
CA ASN A 265 19.44 12.72 -13.50
C ASN A 265 20.59 12.96 -14.51
N GLY A 266 21.82 13.18 -14.02
CA GLY A 266 23.04 12.97 -14.82
C GLY A 266 23.63 14.14 -15.62
N THR A 267 23.39 15.41 -15.27
CA THR A 267 24.08 16.59 -15.88
C THR A 267 23.95 17.83 -14.95
N PRO A 268 24.64 18.98 -15.19
CA PRO A 268 25.06 19.90 -14.13
C PRO A 268 23.89 20.41 -13.29
N ILE A 269 24.11 20.37 -11.98
CA ILE A 269 23.17 20.77 -10.93
C ILE A 269 22.59 22.15 -11.24
N ASP A 270 21.26 22.23 -11.34
CA ASP A 270 20.50 23.49 -11.45
C ASP A 270 20.89 24.43 -10.28
N PRO A 271 21.06 25.74 -10.48
CA PRO A 271 21.45 26.66 -9.40
C PRO A 271 20.49 26.70 -8.21
N ARG A 272 19.27 26.17 -8.36
CA ARG A 272 18.28 25.98 -7.29
C ARG A 272 18.52 24.73 -6.43
N LEU A 273 19.56 23.97 -6.74
CA LEU A 273 19.94 22.74 -6.06
C LEU A 273 21.35 22.86 -5.49
N THR A 274 21.62 22.17 -4.39
CA THR A 274 22.98 21.99 -3.90
C THR A 274 23.78 21.10 -4.87
N PRO A 275 25.13 21.10 -4.83
CA PRO A 275 25.93 20.20 -5.66
C PRO A 275 25.61 18.71 -5.50
N GLN A 276 24.99 18.32 -4.39
CA GLN A 276 24.52 16.95 -4.12
C GLN A 276 23.11 16.69 -4.70
N GLY A 277 22.46 17.72 -5.24
CA GLY A 277 21.11 17.69 -5.79
C GLY A 277 20.01 17.86 -4.75
N HIS A 278 20.32 18.34 -3.55
CA HIS A 278 19.30 18.66 -2.56
C HIS A 278 18.63 19.99 -2.92
N LEU A 279 17.40 20.21 -2.48
CA LEU A 279 16.73 21.49 -2.66
C LEU A 279 17.40 22.55 -1.78
N LEU A 280 17.59 23.76 -2.31
CA LEU A 280 17.90 24.92 -1.47
C LEU A 280 16.75 25.19 -0.48
N PRO A 281 17.01 25.83 0.67
CA PRO A 281 15.98 26.07 1.70
C PRO A 281 14.72 26.76 1.15
N GLU A 282 14.87 27.74 0.28
CA GLU A 282 13.77 28.49 -0.32
C GLU A 282 12.94 27.60 -1.28
N GLU A 283 13.61 26.75 -2.06
CA GLU A 283 12.95 25.80 -2.96
C GLU A 283 12.19 24.73 -2.18
N TYR A 284 12.83 24.21 -1.14
CA TYR A 284 12.21 23.25 -0.23
C TYR A 284 10.96 23.85 0.41
N ALA A 285 11.03 25.08 0.92
CA ALA A 285 9.87 25.76 1.50
C ALA A 285 8.73 25.96 0.47
N ARG A 286 9.05 26.31 -0.78
CA ARG A 286 8.04 26.46 -1.84
C ARG A 286 7.38 25.14 -2.23
N LEU A 287 8.16 24.07 -2.36
CA LEU A 287 7.64 22.73 -2.64
C LEU A 287 6.84 22.18 -1.46
N MET A 288 7.28 22.45 -0.23
CA MET A 288 6.56 22.10 0.98
C MET A 288 5.18 22.77 1.02
N ALA A 289 5.13 24.08 0.78
CA ALA A 289 3.87 24.82 0.71
C ALA A 289 2.95 24.27 -0.40
N SER A 290 3.52 23.90 -1.55
CA SER A 290 2.77 23.29 -2.66
C SER A 290 2.22 21.90 -2.28
N LEU A 291 3.02 21.07 -1.63
CA LEU A 291 2.60 19.74 -1.16
C LEU A 291 1.50 19.85 -0.10
N CYS A 292 1.67 20.73 0.89
CA CYS A 292 0.64 20.98 1.90
C CYS A 292 -0.66 21.47 1.24
N GLY A 293 -0.58 22.42 0.31
CA GLY A 293 -1.74 22.89 -0.45
C GLY A 293 -2.44 21.77 -1.22
N ALA A 294 -1.69 20.83 -1.81
CA ALA A 294 -2.25 19.66 -2.49
C ALA A 294 -2.94 18.72 -1.50
N VAL A 295 -2.36 18.47 -0.32
CA VAL A 295 -2.98 17.68 0.75
C VAL A 295 -4.28 18.32 1.24
N GLU A 296 -4.28 19.64 1.43
CA GLU A 296 -5.46 20.38 1.88
C GLU A 296 -6.62 20.38 0.88
N ARG A 297 -6.31 20.40 -0.41
CA ARG A 297 -7.32 20.47 -1.48
C ARG A 297 -7.75 19.12 -2.04
N ALA A 298 -6.97 18.07 -1.79
CA ALA A 298 -7.32 16.73 -2.23
C ALA A 298 -8.66 16.28 -1.63
N ASP A 299 -9.43 15.55 -2.43
CA ASP A 299 -10.73 15.02 -2.03
C ASP A 299 -10.58 13.75 -1.19
N VAL A 300 -9.49 13.00 -1.44
CA VAL A 300 -9.09 11.82 -0.70
C VAL A 300 -7.59 11.86 -0.43
N VAL A 301 -7.21 11.67 0.83
CA VAL A 301 -5.81 11.56 1.26
C VAL A 301 -5.63 10.26 2.03
N GLY A 302 -4.96 9.30 1.40
CA GLY A 302 -4.58 8.05 2.03
C GLY A 302 -3.43 8.25 3.04
N LEU A 303 -3.64 7.83 4.28
CA LEU A 303 -2.69 7.93 5.39
C LEU A 303 -2.31 6.54 5.91
N PRO A 304 -1.14 6.36 6.54
CA PRO A 304 -0.86 5.13 7.25
C PRO A 304 -1.77 5.01 8.49
N ASP A 305 -2.26 3.79 8.77
CA ASP A 305 -2.92 3.47 10.05
C ASP A 305 -1.92 3.02 11.12
N LEU A 306 -2.41 2.67 12.31
CA LEU A 306 -1.56 2.21 13.42
C LEU A 306 -0.78 0.95 13.05
N ASP A 307 -1.42 0.02 12.32
CA ASP A 307 -0.77 -1.21 11.86
C ASP A 307 0.38 -0.93 10.88
N GLN A 308 0.16 -0.04 9.90
CA GLN A 308 1.20 0.37 8.96
C GLN A 308 2.34 1.15 9.62
N ILE A 309 2.05 1.94 10.66
CA ILE A 309 3.08 2.64 11.44
C ILE A 309 3.90 1.67 12.27
N ALA A 310 3.24 0.71 12.94
CA ALA A 310 3.88 -0.25 13.82
C ALA A 310 4.71 -1.29 13.05
N HIS A 311 4.18 -1.81 11.95
CA HIS A 311 4.78 -2.96 11.27
C HIS A 311 5.40 -2.63 9.91
N GLY A 312 5.14 -1.45 9.37
CA GLY A 312 5.72 -0.98 8.12
C GLY A 312 7.12 -0.39 8.26
N PRO A 313 7.61 0.29 7.22
CA PRO A 313 8.84 1.06 7.30
C PRO A 313 8.75 2.05 8.45
N ARG A 314 9.81 2.14 9.27
CA ARG A 314 9.86 3.02 10.47
C ARG A 314 9.41 4.45 10.19
N GLN A 315 9.68 4.91 8.97
CA GLN A 315 9.38 6.27 8.50
C GLN A 315 7.88 6.50 8.27
N MET A 316 7.01 5.49 8.30
CA MET A 316 5.55 5.69 8.15
C MET A 316 4.99 6.63 9.23
N GLY A 317 5.50 6.59 10.46
CA GLY A 317 5.11 7.51 11.53
C GLY A 317 5.41 8.99 11.22
N THR A 318 6.37 9.27 10.33
CA THR A 318 6.75 10.64 9.97
C THR A 318 5.67 11.36 9.15
N VAL A 319 4.75 10.63 8.50
CA VAL A 319 3.63 11.23 7.74
C VAL A 319 2.79 12.10 8.65
N LEU A 320 2.30 11.55 9.75
CA LEU A 320 1.37 12.22 10.64
C LEU A 320 2.07 13.31 11.48
N SER A 321 3.30 13.03 11.93
CA SER A 321 4.12 14.03 12.61
C SER A 321 4.42 15.22 11.68
N GLY A 322 4.84 14.95 10.44
CA GLY A 322 5.12 15.98 9.43
C GLY A 322 3.89 16.80 9.06
N LEU A 323 2.71 16.17 8.89
CA LEU A 323 1.46 16.92 8.71
C LEU A 323 1.17 17.86 9.88
N GLY A 324 1.40 17.41 11.12
CA GLY A 324 1.22 18.25 12.32
C GLY A 324 2.16 19.45 12.38
N GLN A 325 3.34 19.39 11.75
CA GLN A 325 4.29 20.51 11.69
C GLN A 325 3.81 21.64 10.75
N HIS A 326 3.06 21.30 9.69
CA HIS A 326 2.67 22.26 8.65
C HIS A 326 1.18 22.64 8.68
N LEU A 327 0.34 21.78 9.26
CA LEU A 327 -1.11 22.00 9.36
C LEU A 327 -1.52 22.07 10.82
N THR A 328 -2.30 23.09 11.18
CA THR A 328 -2.83 23.21 12.53
C THR A 328 -3.83 22.08 12.82
N LEU A 329 -3.99 21.72 14.09
CA LEU A 329 -4.98 20.72 14.51
C LEU A 329 -6.39 21.07 14.03
N ALA A 330 -6.78 22.35 14.07
CA ALA A 330 -8.08 22.79 13.55
C ALA A 330 -8.25 22.49 12.05
N ARG A 331 -7.21 22.69 11.24
CA ARG A 331 -7.22 22.37 9.80
C ARG A 331 -7.29 20.86 9.59
N LEU A 332 -6.48 20.09 10.31
CA LEU A 332 -6.51 18.61 10.28
C LEU A 332 -7.90 18.05 10.65
N VAL A 333 -8.51 18.57 11.71
CA VAL A 333 -9.88 18.20 12.12
C VAL A 333 -10.90 18.57 11.04
N ALA A 334 -10.79 19.74 10.42
CA ALA A 334 -11.68 20.16 9.34
C ALA A 334 -11.58 19.25 8.11
N MET A 335 -10.41 18.65 7.87
CA MET A 335 -10.15 17.73 6.77
C MET A 335 -10.47 16.27 7.07
N ARG A 336 -10.84 15.91 8.31
CA ARG A 336 -10.90 14.51 8.77
C ARG A 336 -11.70 13.56 7.87
N GLN A 337 -12.78 14.05 7.25
CA GLN A 337 -13.64 13.26 6.35
C GLN A 337 -12.98 12.94 4.99
N ARG A 338 -11.87 13.60 4.66
CA ARG A 338 -11.09 13.36 3.43
C ARG A 338 -9.96 12.37 3.67
N PHE A 339 -9.58 12.14 4.92
CA PHE A 339 -8.54 11.18 5.26
C PHE A 339 -9.07 9.76 5.21
N VAL A 340 -8.25 8.86 4.66
CA VAL A 340 -8.49 7.42 4.64
C VAL A 340 -7.34 6.77 5.40
N SER A 341 -7.60 6.43 6.66
CA SER A 341 -6.67 5.65 7.48
C SER A 341 -6.42 4.29 6.83
N GLY A 342 -5.18 3.79 6.87
CA GLY A 342 -4.77 2.58 6.14
C GLY A 342 -4.56 2.80 4.63
N GLY A 343 -4.81 4.02 4.14
CA GLY A 343 -4.74 4.42 2.74
C GLY A 343 -3.35 4.70 2.19
N ALA A 344 -2.25 4.52 2.95
CA ALA A 344 -0.89 4.65 2.41
C ALA A 344 -0.65 3.71 1.19
N HIS A 345 -1.40 2.61 1.12
CA HIS A 345 -1.38 1.61 0.05
C HIS A 345 -2.62 1.62 -0.85
N LEU A 346 -3.38 2.71 -0.87
CA LEU A 346 -4.66 2.78 -1.59
C LEU A 346 -4.57 2.39 -3.07
N HIS A 347 -3.50 2.80 -3.73
CA HIS A 347 -3.16 2.40 -5.10
C HIS A 347 -3.07 0.87 -5.32
N LEU A 348 -2.51 0.12 -4.36
CA LEU A 348 -2.44 -1.34 -4.43
C LEU A 348 -3.81 -1.98 -4.24
N PHE A 349 -4.63 -1.42 -3.33
CA PHE A 349 -5.99 -1.88 -3.10
C PHE A 349 -6.87 -1.68 -4.34
N LEU A 350 -6.77 -0.51 -4.98
CA LEU A 350 -7.49 -0.21 -6.22
C LEU A 350 -7.09 -1.14 -7.37
N LEU A 351 -5.78 -1.42 -7.52
CA LEU A 351 -5.31 -2.37 -8.53
C LEU A 351 -5.82 -3.79 -8.22
N HIS A 352 -5.64 -4.25 -6.99
CA HIS A 352 -5.98 -5.61 -6.60
C HIS A 352 -7.48 -5.90 -6.75
N ALA A 353 -8.33 -4.97 -6.30
CA ALA A 353 -9.79 -5.08 -6.39
C ALA A 353 -10.34 -4.92 -7.81
N GLY A 354 -9.49 -4.67 -8.83
CA GLY A 354 -9.94 -4.41 -10.19
C GLY A 354 -10.73 -3.10 -10.30
N ALA A 355 -10.53 -2.16 -9.38
CA ALA A 355 -11.19 -0.86 -9.43
C ALA A 355 -10.81 -0.13 -10.71
N LEU A 356 -9.54 -0.18 -11.11
CA LEU A 356 -9.07 0.49 -12.33
C LEU A 356 -9.54 -0.19 -13.63
N LEU A 357 -10.23 -1.35 -13.54
CA LEU A 357 -10.77 -2.11 -14.67
C LEU A 357 -12.26 -1.82 -14.94
N GLN A 358 -12.88 -0.94 -14.15
CA GLN A 358 -14.29 -0.61 -14.36
C GLN A 358 -14.47 0.10 -15.71
N PRO A 359 -15.49 -0.26 -16.52
CA PRO A 359 -15.66 0.27 -17.87
C PRO A 359 -15.65 1.79 -17.96
N ASP A 360 -16.30 2.47 -17.02
CA ASP A 360 -16.40 3.93 -16.95
C ASP A 360 -15.05 4.61 -16.63
N LEU A 361 -14.22 3.99 -15.79
CA LEU A 361 -12.85 4.45 -15.53
C LEU A 361 -11.95 4.26 -16.74
N LEU A 362 -12.06 3.12 -17.42
CA LEU A 362 -11.30 2.84 -18.64
C LEU A 362 -11.67 3.80 -19.78
N GLU A 363 -12.96 4.12 -19.95
CA GLU A 363 -13.44 5.09 -20.95
C GLU A 363 -13.05 6.54 -20.61
N ALA A 364 -12.97 6.85 -19.33
CA ALA A 364 -12.55 8.17 -18.87
C ALA A 364 -11.03 8.38 -18.95
N LEU A 365 -10.23 7.30 -19.01
CA LEU A 365 -8.77 7.38 -19.06
C LEU A 365 -8.33 8.28 -20.22
N HIS A 366 -7.50 9.27 -19.89
CA HIS A 366 -7.00 10.24 -20.85
C HIS A 366 -5.50 10.42 -20.78
N GLY A 367 -4.89 10.22 -19.60
CA GLY A 367 -3.47 10.48 -19.42
C GLY A 367 -2.82 9.62 -18.36
N VAL A 368 -1.57 9.26 -18.60
CA VAL A 368 -0.64 8.77 -17.58
C VAL A 368 0.44 9.81 -17.35
N VAL A 369 0.65 10.21 -16.11
CA VAL A 369 1.73 11.13 -15.71
C VAL A 369 2.75 10.33 -14.90
N GLY A 370 3.88 9.97 -15.49
CA GLY A 370 4.85 9.12 -14.82
C GLY A 370 6.14 8.91 -15.59
N PRO A 371 7.10 8.13 -15.06
CA PRO A 371 8.39 7.91 -15.70
C PRO A 371 8.32 7.08 -16.99
N VAL A 372 7.21 6.36 -17.14
CA VAL A 372 6.94 5.43 -18.22
C VAL A 372 5.43 5.32 -18.40
N ILE A 373 4.99 5.16 -19.65
CA ILE A 373 3.60 4.84 -19.97
C ILE A 373 3.54 3.32 -20.11
N PRO A 374 2.68 2.62 -19.34
CA PRO A 374 2.54 1.18 -19.49
C PRO A 374 2.16 0.76 -20.92
N PRO A 375 2.79 -0.30 -21.47
CA PRO A 375 2.45 -0.82 -22.79
C PRO A 375 0.95 -1.05 -22.95
N GLY A 376 0.38 -0.57 -24.05
CA GLY A 376 -1.03 -0.67 -24.36
C GLY A 376 -1.83 0.56 -23.94
N LEU A 377 -1.36 1.35 -22.96
CA LEU A 377 -2.03 2.59 -22.56
C LEU A 377 -1.74 3.76 -23.49
N GLU A 378 -0.73 3.69 -24.37
CA GLU A 378 -0.33 4.83 -25.21
C GLU A 378 -1.45 5.31 -26.14
N ALA A 379 -2.25 4.37 -26.67
CA ALA A 379 -3.37 4.70 -27.56
C ALA A 379 -4.58 5.27 -26.79
N LEU A 380 -4.76 4.85 -25.54
CA LEU A 380 -5.93 5.19 -24.72
C LEU A 380 -5.69 6.41 -23.84
N ALA A 381 -4.43 6.77 -23.63
CA ALA A 381 -4.01 7.90 -22.82
C ALA A 381 -3.29 8.96 -23.67
N PRO A 382 -3.96 9.59 -24.66
CA PRO A 382 -3.34 10.56 -25.57
C PRO A 382 -2.82 11.82 -24.85
N GLY A 383 -3.38 12.14 -23.69
CA GLY A 383 -2.90 13.17 -22.78
C GLY A 383 -1.92 12.61 -21.74
N SER A 384 -0.97 11.78 -22.14
CA SER A 384 0.09 11.31 -21.23
C SER A 384 1.26 12.31 -21.15
N TYR A 385 1.91 12.37 -19.99
CA TYR A 385 3.06 13.23 -19.71
C TYR A 385 4.18 12.44 -19.07
N VAL A 386 5.25 12.20 -19.84
CA VAL A 386 6.41 11.43 -19.35
C VAL A 386 7.35 12.36 -18.58
N VAL A 387 7.61 12.01 -17.32
CA VAL A 387 8.62 12.67 -16.48
C VAL A 387 9.88 11.83 -16.36
N PRO A 388 11.02 12.38 -15.95
CA PRO A 388 12.18 11.56 -15.61
C PRO A 388 11.94 10.69 -14.37
N GLY A 389 12.36 9.42 -14.42
CA GLY A 389 12.37 8.51 -13.27
C GLY A 389 13.58 8.68 -12.34
N GLU A 390 13.75 7.75 -11.40
CA GLU A 390 14.93 7.70 -10.51
C GLU A 390 16.23 7.47 -11.30
N LYS A 391 17.26 8.28 -10.99
CA LYS A 391 18.61 8.37 -11.59
C LYS A 391 19.14 7.15 -12.34
N ARG A 392 19.13 5.97 -11.73
CA ARG A 392 19.73 4.75 -12.28
C ARG A 392 19.21 4.33 -13.66
N TYR A 393 18.06 4.85 -14.10
CA TYR A 393 17.46 4.48 -15.39
C TYR A 393 17.47 5.59 -16.43
N TRP A 394 17.80 6.81 -16.03
CA TRP A 394 17.74 7.97 -16.91
C TRP A 394 19.12 8.39 -17.42
N THR A 395 20.19 7.96 -16.72
CA THR A 395 21.59 8.32 -17.01
C THR A 395 22.22 7.57 -18.19
N THR A 396 21.55 6.59 -18.80
CA THR A 396 22.12 5.79 -19.90
C THR A 396 21.93 6.41 -21.29
N GLN A 397 21.23 7.54 -21.42
CA GLN A 397 21.06 8.20 -22.70
C GLN A 397 22.20 9.19 -23.00
N PRO A 398 22.86 9.09 -24.18
CA PRO A 398 23.87 10.06 -24.62
C PRO A 398 23.27 11.47 -24.67
N GLY A 399 23.89 12.42 -23.96
CA GLY A 399 23.49 13.84 -23.97
C GLY A 399 22.86 14.37 -22.68
N GLY A 400 22.46 13.51 -21.74
CA GLY A 400 21.84 13.92 -20.48
C GLY A 400 20.45 14.54 -20.67
N ARG A 401 19.43 14.00 -19.99
CA ARG A 401 18.09 14.61 -20.00
C ARG A 401 17.96 15.56 -18.80
N PRO A 402 17.21 16.67 -18.91
CA PRO A 402 16.95 17.55 -17.77
C PRO A 402 16.34 16.78 -16.58
N PRO A 403 16.61 17.21 -15.33
CA PRO A 403 16.06 16.58 -14.15
C PRO A 403 14.54 16.76 -14.08
N HIS A 404 13.86 15.88 -13.32
CA HIS A 404 12.41 15.96 -13.15
C HIS A 404 12.02 17.28 -12.50
N TYR A 405 12.71 17.62 -11.41
CA TYR A 405 12.66 18.95 -10.83
C TYR A 405 13.96 19.70 -11.11
N PRO A 406 13.91 20.99 -11.45
CA PRO A 406 12.70 21.81 -11.65
C PRO A 406 12.10 21.76 -13.05
N HIS A 407 12.87 21.29 -14.05
CA HIS A 407 12.55 21.49 -15.47
C HIS A 407 11.19 20.91 -15.93
N TYR A 408 10.96 19.60 -15.72
CA TYR A 408 9.69 18.99 -16.13
C TYR A 408 8.53 19.41 -15.22
N PHE A 409 8.81 19.68 -13.95
CA PHE A 409 7.82 20.23 -13.02
C PHE A 409 7.24 21.57 -13.48
N GLU A 410 8.07 22.49 -13.94
CA GLU A 410 7.61 23.80 -14.42
C GLU A 410 6.82 23.68 -15.74
N ARG A 411 7.27 22.82 -16.65
CA ARG A 411 6.57 22.55 -17.91
C ARG A 411 5.22 21.86 -17.73
N PHE A 412 5.04 21.13 -16.62
CA PHE A 412 3.79 20.43 -16.34
C PHE A 412 2.60 21.39 -16.24
N ALA A 413 2.78 22.60 -15.70
CA ALA A 413 1.68 23.56 -15.57
C ALA A 413 1.07 23.93 -16.94
N ALA A 414 1.91 24.35 -17.88
CA ALA A 414 1.49 24.67 -19.25
C ALA A 414 0.92 23.44 -19.98
N TRP A 415 1.48 22.26 -19.72
CA TRP A 415 0.94 21.02 -20.24
C TRP A 415 -0.46 20.73 -19.68
N ALA A 416 -0.67 20.90 -18.38
CA ALA A 416 -1.95 20.65 -17.73
C ALA A 416 -3.04 21.60 -18.24
N ASP A 417 -2.72 22.88 -18.46
CA ASP A 417 -3.65 23.88 -19.05
C ASP A 417 -4.18 23.46 -20.43
N THR A 418 -3.34 22.78 -21.20
CA THR A 418 -3.65 22.40 -22.58
C THR A 418 -4.31 21.03 -22.68
N HIS A 419 -3.96 20.07 -21.81
CA HIS A 419 -4.38 18.67 -21.94
C HIS A 419 -5.42 18.22 -20.91
N VAL A 420 -5.52 18.88 -19.75
CA VAL A 420 -6.51 18.49 -18.74
C VAL A 420 -7.90 19.00 -19.12
N ARG A 421 -8.88 18.11 -19.05
CA ARG A 421 -10.29 18.38 -19.36
C ARG A 421 -11.21 17.84 -18.26
N PRO A 422 -12.33 18.52 -17.96
CA PRO A 422 -13.31 18.05 -17.00
C PRO A 422 -13.84 16.64 -17.31
N GLY A 423 -13.92 15.79 -16.28
CA GLY A 423 -14.41 14.41 -16.40
C GLY A 423 -13.45 13.43 -17.08
N ARG A 424 -12.19 13.81 -17.29
CA ARG A 424 -11.14 12.90 -17.77
C ARG A 424 -10.27 12.40 -16.61
N LEU A 425 -9.91 11.12 -16.68
CA LEU A 425 -9.11 10.41 -15.69
C LEU A 425 -7.61 10.46 -16.05
N PHE A 426 -6.80 10.75 -15.04
CA PHE A 426 -5.35 10.76 -15.10
C PHE A 426 -4.77 9.83 -14.03
N LEU A 427 -3.90 8.92 -14.45
CA LEU A 427 -3.14 8.05 -13.55
C LEU A 427 -1.76 8.67 -13.31
N VAL A 428 -1.42 8.94 -12.06
CA VAL A 428 -0.22 9.71 -11.70
C VAL A 428 0.74 8.85 -10.88
N GLY A 429 2.01 8.80 -11.27
CA GLY A 429 3.08 8.17 -10.51
C GLY A 429 4.39 8.92 -10.71
N ALA A 430 4.61 9.93 -9.87
CA ALA A 430 5.72 10.88 -10.01
C ALA A 430 6.32 11.29 -8.65
N GLY A 431 6.36 10.34 -7.69
CA GLY A 431 6.90 10.56 -6.34
C GLY A 431 6.17 11.68 -5.59
N ILE A 432 6.92 12.51 -4.88
CA ILE A 432 6.39 13.67 -4.12
C ILE A 432 5.68 14.66 -5.05
N LEU A 433 6.27 14.95 -6.22
CA LEU A 433 5.70 15.90 -7.18
C LEU A 433 4.38 15.42 -7.77
N GLY A 434 4.15 14.10 -7.82
CA GLY A 434 2.88 13.52 -8.26
C GLY A 434 1.67 14.03 -7.47
N LYS A 435 1.83 14.37 -6.18
CA LYS A 435 0.74 14.89 -5.34
C LYS A 435 0.33 16.29 -5.79
N ILE A 436 1.33 17.10 -6.11
CA ILE A 436 1.15 18.44 -6.66
C ILE A 436 0.54 18.35 -8.06
N TYR A 437 0.97 17.39 -8.89
CA TYR A 437 0.37 17.15 -10.20
C TYR A 437 -1.12 16.75 -10.09
N CYS A 438 -1.48 15.87 -9.15
CA CYS A 438 -2.87 15.50 -8.91
C CYS A 438 -3.74 16.73 -8.59
N ASP A 439 -3.25 17.62 -7.71
CA ASP A 439 -3.98 18.85 -7.38
C ASP A 439 -4.09 19.82 -8.58
N ARG A 440 -3.05 19.95 -9.40
CA ARG A 440 -3.12 20.75 -10.64
C ARG A 440 -4.11 20.19 -11.67
N ILE A 441 -4.20 18.87 -11.80
CA ILE A 441 -5.20 18.21 -12.65
C ILE A 441 -6.61 18.47 -12.10
N ARG A 442 -6.80 18.33 -10.78
CA ARG A 442 -8.06 18.62 -10.07
C ARG A 442 -8.53 20.06 -10.29
N GLU A 443 -7.64 21.04 -10.17
CA GLU A 443 -7.93 22.47 -10.39
C GLU A 443 -8.52 22.76 -11.78
N ARG A 444 -8.25 21.89 -12.77
CA ARG A 444 -8.74 22.01 -14.16
C ARG A 444 -9.95 21.12 -14.45
N GLY A 445 -10.57 20.57 -13.41
CA GLY A 445 -11.74 19.69 -13.50
C GLY A 445 -11.41 18.23 -13.81
N GLY A 446 -10.13 17.89 -13.99
CA GLY A 446 -9.70 16.51 -14.20
C GLY A 446 -9.80 15.66 -12.93
N VAL A 447 -9.82 14.35 -13.11
CA VAL A 447 -9.82 13.37 -12.03
C VAL A 447 -8.44 12.72 -11.98
N ALA A 448 -7.71 12.88 -10.88
CA ALA A 448 -6.34 12.40 -10.71
C ALA A 448 -6.23 11.34 -9.61
N LEU A 449 -5.56 10.24 -9.93
CA LEU A 449 -5.26 9.14 -9.00
C LEU A 449 -3.75 8.97 -8.83
N ASP A 450 -3.22 9.17 -7.63
CA ASP A 450 -1.84 8.83 -7.31
C ASP A 450 -1.67 7.30 -7.18
N LEU A 451 -1.24 6.69 -8.27
CA LEU A 451 -0.88 5.27 -8.32
C LEU A 451 0.57 5.02 -7.90
N GLY A 452 1.43 6.05 -7.93
CA GLY A 452 2.86 5.93 -7.63
C GLY A 452 3.49 4.66 -8.19
N SER A 453 3.99 3.80 -7.30
CA SER A 453 4.67 2.53 -7.62
C SER A 453 3.84 1.50 -8.37
N VAL A 454 2.52 1.61 -8.47
CA VAL A 454 1.73 0.72 -9.33
C VAL A 454 2.10 0.95 -10.80
N LEU A 455 2.46 2.17 -11.22
CA LEU A 455 2.93 2.37 -12.60
C LEU A 455 4.23 1.61 -12.90
N ASP A 456 5.14 1.51 -11.93
CA ASP A 456 6.35 0.69 -12.06
C ASP A 456 6.00 -0.80 -12.20
N LEU A 457 5.00 -1.28 -11.43
CA LEU A 457 4.54 -2.67 -11.50
C LEU A 457 3.95 -3.00 -12.88
N LEU A 458 3.19 -2.08 -13.47
CA LEU A 458 2.58 -2.25 -14.80
C LEU A 458 3.59 -2.29 -15.96
N VAL A 459 4.85 -1.95 -15.71
CA VAL A 459 5.94 -2.08 -16.69
C VAL A 459 7.00 -3.08 -16.25
N GLU A 460 6.64 -3.98 -15.33
CA GLU A 460 7.50 -5.03 -14.80
C GLU A 460 8.80 -4.52 -14.15
N ARG A 461 8.77 -3.30 -13.59
CA ARG A 461 9.90 -2.71 -12.86
C ARG A 461 9.82 -3.00 -11.37
N TYR A 462 10.34 -4.16 -11.01
CA TYR A 462 10.42 -4.63 -9.62
C TYR A 462 11.64 -4.08 -8.86
N ASP A 463 12.61 -3.54 -9.58
CA ASP A 463 13.88 -3.05 -9.05
C ASP A 463 13.75 -1.68 -8.38
N THR A 464 12.67 -0.93 -8.63
CA THR A 464 12.51 0.45 -8.16
C THR A 464 12.26 0.61 -6.66
N ARG A 465 11.44 -0.23 -6.00
CA ARG A 465 11.13 -0.10 -4.55
C ARG A 465 10.71 -1.40 -3.84
N GLY A 466 11.65 -2.34 -3.67
CA GLY A 466 11.54 -3.43 -2.69
C GLY A 466 10.68 -4.64 -3.09
N GLU A 467 10.71 -5.65 -2.22
CA GLU A 467 10.25 -7.03 -2.47
C GLU A 467 8.73 -7.17 -2.61
N ILE A 468 7.93 -6.24 -2.06
CA ILE A 468 6.46 -6.28 -2.08
C ILE A 468 5.92 -6.41 -3.51
N ARG A 469 6.63 -5.82 -4.48
CA ARG A 469 6.25 -5.84 -5.89
C ARG A 469 6.44 -7.21 -6.53
N ARG A 470 7.26 -8.09 -5.94
CA ARG A 470 7.38 -9.50 -6.34
C ARG A 470 6.20 -10.34 -5.89
N SER A 471 5.22 -9.75 -5.18
CA SER A 471 3.99 -10.44 -4.79
C SER A 471 3.28 -11.02 -6.03
N PRO A 472 3.09 -12.35 -6.08
CA PRO A 472 2.28 -13.03 -7.09
C PRO A 472 0.90 -12.40 -7.32
N HIS A 473 0.26 -11.95 -6.24
CA HIS A 473 -1.08 -11.37 -6.30
C HIS A 473 -1.09 -10.01 -6.99
N LEU A 474 -0.08 -9.17 -6.73
CA LEU A 474 0.06 -7.87 -7.37
C LEU A 474 0.44 -8.02 -8.84
N LYS A 475 1.36 -8.93 -9.17
CA LYS A 475 1.67 -9.25 -10.57
C LYS A 475 0.43 -9.69 -11.33
N ARG A 476 -0.33 -10.67 -10.81
CA ARG A 476 -1.59 -11.11 -11.45
C ARG A 476 -2.59 -9.96 -11.62
N ALA A 477 -2.70 -9.05 -10.65
CA ALA A 477 -3.59 -7.91 -10.77
C ALA A 477 -3.13 -6.92 -11.86
N ALA A 478 -1.82 -6.69 -11.97
CA ALA A 478 -1.22 -5.90 -13.05
C ALA A 478 -1.41 -6.57 -14.43
N ASP A 479 -1.18 -7.87 -14.53
CA ASP A 479 -1.37 -8.62 -15.78
C ASP A 479 -2.83 -8.56 -16.24
N ARG A 480 -3.80 -8.76 -15.32
CA ARG A 480 -5.24 -8.58 -15.63
C ARG A 480 -5.55 -7.16 -16.06
N PHE A 481 -4.94 -6.17 -15.41
CA PHE A 481 -5.09 -4.77 -15.79
C PHE A 481 -4.68 -4.56 -17.24
N LEU A 482 -3.45 -4.95 -17.60
CA LEU A 482 -2.92 -4.79 -18.97
C LEU A 482 -3.71 -5.61 -20.02
N ALA A 483 -4.12 -6.82 -19.69
CA ALA A 483 -4.90 -7.68 -20.59
C ALA A 483 -6.24 -7.04 -21.00
N ALA A 484 -6.96 -6.46 -20.03
CA ALA A 484 -8.24 -5.78 -20.31
C ALA A 484 -8.09 -4.60 -21.29
N PHE A 485 -6.94 -3.92 -21.31
CA PHE A 485 -6.66 -2.87 -22.30
C PHE A 485 -6.33 -3.43 -23.67
N ALA A 486 -5.56 -4.52 -23.74
CA ALA A 486 -5.23 -5.17 -24.99
C ALA A 486 -6.50 -5.66 -25.72
N GLU A 487 -7.44 -6.25 -24.96
CA GLU A 487 -8.73 -6.70 -25.48
C GLU A 487 -9.56 -5.56 -26.08
N ARG A 488 -9.65 -4.41 -25.39
CA ARG A 488 -10.38 -3.24 -25.90
C ARG A 488 -9.79 -2.70 -27.20
N ARG A 489 -8.46 -2.69 -27.33
CA ARG A 489 -7.79 -2.22 -28.54
C ARG A 489 -8.05 -3.12 -29.75
N GLY A 490 -8.24 -4.42 -29.53
CA GLY A 490 -8.54 -5.39 -30.59
C GLY A 490 -9.97 -5.33 -31.12
N GLY A 491 -10.90 -4.72 -30.39
CA GLY A 491 -12.31 -4.61 -30.79
C GLY A 491 -12.65 -3.44 -31.72
N GLU A 492 -11.70 -2.52 -31.98
CA GLU A 492 -11.92 -1.31 -32.78
C GLU A 492 -11.28 -1.36 -34.19
N GLY A 493 -10.67 -2.49 -34.58
CA GLY A 493 -10.09 -2.73 -35.91
C GLY A 493 -10.90 -3.73 -36.71
#